data_AF-A0A6M5IW57-F1
#
_entry.id   AF-A0A6M5IW57-F1
#
_cell.length_a   1.000
_cell.length_b   1.000
_cell.length_c   1.000
_cell.angle_alpha   90.00
_cell.angle_beta   90.00
_cell.angle_gamma   90.00
#
_symmetry.space_group_name_H-M   'P 1'
#
loop_
_entity.id
_entity.type
_entity.pdbx_description
1 polymer ?
#
loop_
_entity_poly.entity_id
_entity_poly.type
_entity_poly.pdbx_seq_one_letter_code
_entity_poly.pdbx_strand_id
1 'polypeptide(L)'
;MAKNTERRVVAELGRPETPEEEAARKAEQSRLYRDRKTLRNLLYALLVSVGLVAAIVILVPRSEESLLQPVDYAQVAASAQNAVPVPLAVPELPEGWSANAAELRTATADQVVSWYIGLISPDNQYVGLTQALNANPSWVSEQVNRGIPSGTVDIDGVSWTVYDNRATAAGGTDLGNVEYALTAEAGPTTYIVFGTASDSEIAEVAASITGNLRDQPATAPAEDTTEDNG
;
A
#
# COMPACT_ATOMS: atom_id res chain seq x y z
N MET A 1 -55.97 -47.65 45.26
CA MET A 1 -55.97 -46.30 45.86
C MET A 1 -55.24 -45.37 44.91
N ALA A 2 -55.96 -44.49 44.21
CA ALA A 2 -55.34 -43.51 43.31
C ALA A 2 -54.78 -42.36 44.16
N LYS A 3 -53.46 -42.16 44.11
CA LYS A 3 -52.79 -41.04 44.79
C LYS A 3 -53.16 -39.77 44.04
N ASN A 4 -54.05 -38.97 44.62
CA ASN A 4 -54.43 -37.67 44.07
C ASN A 4 -53.24 -36.72 44.23
N THR A 5 -52.44 -36.57 43.18
CA THR A 5 -51.35 -35.60 43.15
C THR A 5 -51.97 -34.22 42.94
N GLU A 6 -52.10 -33.44 44.01
CA GLU A 6 -52.56 -32.05 43.94
C GLU A 6 -51.67 -31.26 42.97
N ARG A 7 -52.31 -30.67 41.96
CA ARG A 7 -51.62 -29.92 40.90
C ARG A 7 -51.21 -28.55 41.45
N ARG A 8 -49.99 -28.13 41.11
CA ARG A 8 -49.40 -26.90 41.64
C ARG A 8 -50.20 -25.68 41.18
N VAL A 9 -50.70 -24.90 42.13
CA VAL A 9 -51.33 -23.60 41.86
C VAL A 9 -50.22 -22.59 41.59
N VAL A 10 -50.22 -22.00 40.40
CA VAL A 10 -49.28 -20.93 40.02
C VAL A 10 -49.87 -19.61 40.48
N ALA A 11 -49.07 -18.78 41.16
CA ALA A 11 -49.51 -17.53 41.78
C ALA A 11 -50.17 -16.53 40.80
N GLU A 12 -49.84 -16.64 39.52
CA GLU A 12 -50.35 -15.75 38.45
C GLU A 12 -51.69 -16.21 37.85
N LEU A 13 -52.04 -17.50 37.99
CA LEU A 13 -53.26 -18.06 37.39
C LEU A 13 -54.45 -18.13 38.35
N GLY A 14 -54.21 -18.12 39.67
CA GLY A 14 -55.26 -18.27 40.69
C GLY A 14 -56.04 -19.59 40.65
N ARG A 15 -55.64 -20.53 39.78
CA ARG A 15 -56.22 -21.86 39.56
C ARG A 15 -55.10 -22.90 39.38
N PRO A 16 -55.35 -24.21 39.63
CA PRO A 16 -54.40 -25.25 39.25
C PRO A 16 -54.11 -25.17 37.75
N GLU A 17 -52.83 -25.15 37.40
CA GLU A 17 -52.36 -25.08 36.01
C GLU A 17 -52.90 -26.25 35.19
N THR A 18 -53.35 -25.97 33.97
CA THR A 18 -53.78 -27.03 33.04
C THR A 18 -52.56 -27.76 32.47
N PRO A 19 -52.68 -29.05 32.07
CA PRO A 19 -51.57 -29.80 31.49
C PRO A 19 -50.92 -29.12 30.27
N GLU A 20 -51.70 -28.37 29.50
CA GLU A 20 -51.23 -27.63 28.32
C GLU A 20 -50.40 -26.39 28.68
N GLU A 21 -50.82 -25.62 29.69
CA GLU A 21 -50.09 -24.45 30.20
C GLU A 21 -48.73 -24.86 30.80
N GLU A 22 -48.70 -25.98 31.55
CA GLU A 22 -47.45 -26.52 32.11
C GLU A 22 -46.47 -26.96 31.02
N ALA A 23 -46.97 -27.60 29.96
CA ALA A 23 -46.17 -28.02 28.82
C ALA A 23 -45.60 -26.82 28.05
N ALA A 24 -46.40 -25.77 27.84
CA ALA A 24 -45.97 -24.55 27.18
C ALA A 24 -44.86 -23.82 27.95
N ARG A 25 -45.02 -23.63 29.27
CA ARG A 25 -43.98 -23.03 30.13
C ARG A 25 -42.69 -23.84 30.12
N LYS A 26 -42.78 -25.16 30.24
CA LYS A 26 -41.59 -26.05 30.19
C LYS A 26 -40.90 -25.99 28.83
N ALA A 27 -41.65 -25.93 27.73
CA ALA A 27 -41.09 -25.78 26.39
C ALA A 27 -40.39 -24.42 26.22
N GLU A 28 -40.98 -23.33 26.71
CA GLU A 28 -40.39 -22.00 26.68
C GLU A 28 -39.12 -21.90 27.53
N GLN A 29 -39.14 -22.40 28.77
CA GLN A 29 -37.95 -22.46 29.62
C GLN A 29 -36.84 -23.32 29.00
N SER A 30 -37.20 -24.44 28.35
CA SER A 30 -36.24 -25.30 27.66
C SER A 30 -35.65 -24.63 26.40
N ARG A 31 -36.42 -23.80 25.69
CA ARG A 31 -35.90 -22.96 24.58
C ARG A 31 -34.94 -21.90 25.09
N LEU A 32 -35.36 -21.10 26.07
CA LEU A 32 -34.52 -20.05 26.68
C LEU A 32 -33.22 -20.62 27.28
N TYR A 33 -33.28 -21.79 27.91
CA TYR A 33 -32.10 -22.48 28.43
C TYR A 33 -31.12 -22.87 27.32
N ARG A 34 -31.63 -23.42 26.20
CA ARG A 34 -30.81 -23.75 25.03
C ARG A 34 -30.22 -22.50 24.38
N ASP A 35 -31.01 -21.45 24.19
CA ASP A 35 -30.58 -20.20 23.57
C ASP A 35 -29.49 -19.51 24.39
N ARG A 36 -29.64 -19.44 25.72
CA ARG A 36 -28.60 -18.91 26.62
C ARG A 36 -27.31 -19.72 26.55
N LYS A 37 -27.40 -21.05 26.43
CA LYS A 37 -26.23 -21.92 26.25
C LYS A 37 -25.53 -21.62 24.91
N THR A 38 -26.29 -21.42 23.84
CA THR A 38 -25.75 -21.06 22.52
C THR A 38 -25.08 -19.69 22.53
N LEU A 39 -25.72 -18.66 23.08
CA LEU A 39 -25.13 -17.32 23.20
C LEU A 39 -23.86 -17.32 24.04
N ARG A 40 -23.86 -18.03 25.18
CA ARG A 40 -22.68 -18.17 26.02
C ARG A 40 -21.54 -18.90 25.30
N ASN A 41 -21.86 -19.95 24.55
CA ASN A 41 -20.87 -20.67 23.76
C ASN A 41 -20.30 -19.80 22.62
N LEU A 42 -21.14 -18.98 21.98
CA LEU A 42 -20.69 -18.01 20.97
C LEU A 42 -19.77 -16.94 21.56
N LEU A 43 -20.09 -16.41 22.75
CA LEU A 43 -19.24 -15.46 23.46
C LEU A 43 -17.89 -16.08 23.85
N TYR A 44 -17.87 -17.32 24.33
CA TYR A 44 -16.63 -18.02 24.62
C TYR A 44 -15.81 -18.28 23.35
N ALA A 45 -16.44 -18.72 22.26
CA ALA A 45 -15.75 -18.93 20.99
C ALA A 45 -15.16 -17.61 20.45
N LEU A 46 -15.89 -16.50 20.55
CA LEU A 46 -15.41 -15.18 20.18
C LEU A 46 -14.22 -14.74 21.03
N LEU A 47 -14.31 -14.90 22.36
CA LEU A 47 -13.21 -14.57 23.26
C LEU A 47 -11.96 -15.40 22.99
N VAL A 48 -12.12 -16.70 22.73
CA VAL A 48 -10.99 -17.58 22.37
C VAL A 48 -10.38 -17.14 21.04
N SER A 49 -11.20 -16.80 20.04
CA SER A 49 -10.71 -16.32 18.75
C SER A 49 -9.97 -14.99 18.86
N VAL A 50 -10.53 -14.00 19.55
CA VAL A 50 -9.89 -12.70 19.79
C VAL A 50 -8.62 -12.87 20.62
N GLY A 51 -8.65 -13.71 21.65
CA GLY A 51 -7.49 -14.02 22.48
C GLY A 51 -6.36 -14.68 21.69
N LEU A 52 -6.68 -15.60 20.78
CA LEU A 52 -5.71 -16.21 19.88
C LEU A 52 -5.09 -15.18 18.93
N VAL A 53 -5.91 -14.31 18.33
CA VAL A 53 -5.43 -13.21 17.47
C VAL A 53 -4.51 -12.28 18.26
N ALA A 54 -4.92 -11.87 19.47
CA ALA A 54 -4.11 -11.01 20.32
C ALA A 54 -2.78 -11.66 20.71
N ALA A 55 -2.79 -12.96 21.02
CA ALA A 55 -1.58 -13.72 21.32
C ALA A 55 -0.62 -13.76 20.12
N ILE A 56 -1.14 -13.97 18.90
CA ILE A 56 -0.34 -13.92 17.66
C ILE A 56 0.26 -12.52 17.46
N VAL A 57 -0.55 -11.46 17.65
CA VAL A 57 -0.10 -10.07 17.50
C VAL A 57 1.01 -9.71 18.49
N ILE A 58 0.93 -10.19 19.74
CA ILE A 58 1.96 -9.94 20.76
C ILE A 58 3.21 -10.80 20.51
N LEU A 59 3.03 -12.06 20.08
CA LEU A 59 4.12 -13.02 19.91
C LEU A 59 4.97 -12.76 18.66
N VAL A 60 4.38 -12.18 17.61
CA VAL A 60 5.10 -11.82 16.39
C VAL A 60 5.62 -10.40 16.55
N PRO A 61 6.89 -10.19 16.96
CA PRO A 61 7.48 -8.86 16.96
C PRO A 61 7.45 -8.34 15.52
N ARG A 62 6.70 -7.26 15.29
CA ARG A 62 6.90 -6.44 14.11
C ARG A 62 8.13 -5.60 14.39
N SER A 63 9.27 -5.97 13.82
CA SER A 63 10.37 -5.03 13.70
C SER A 63 9.90 -3.95 12.72
N GLU A 64 9.85 -2.70 13.18
CA GLU A 64 9.69 -1.55 12.26
C GLU A 64 10.96 -1.34 11.42
N GLU A 65 12.09 -1.92 11.86
CA GLU A 65 13.28 -2.06 11.04
C GLU A 65 13.12 -3.22 10.05
N SER A 66 13.23 -2.89 8.76
CA SER A 66 13.40 -3.86 7.69
C SER A 66 14.61 -4.75 8.01
N LEU A 67 14.38 -6.06 8.18
CA LEU A 67 15.45 -7.05 8.35
C LEU A 67 16.31 -7.23 7.07
N LEU A 68 15.94 -6.58 5.97
CA LEU A 68 16.73 -6.53 4.75
C LEU A 68 17.72 -5.38 4.85
N GLN A 69 19.01 -5.70 4.68
CA GLN A 69 20.06 -4.70 4.53
C GLN A 69 19.63 -3.65 3.50
N PRO A 70 19.71 -2.34 3.82
CA PRO A 70 19.35 -1.30 2.88
C PRO A 70 20.10 -1.48 1.56
N VAL A 71 19.37 -1.35 0.45
CA VAL A 71 19.97 -1.43 -0.88
C VAL A 71 20.82 -0.19 -1.10
N ASP A 72 22.11 -0.39 -1.42
CA ASP A 72 22.99 0.68 -1.87
C ASP A 72 22.68 1.03 -3.32
N TYR A 73 21.69 1.90 -3.53
CA TYR A 73 21.25 2.30 -4.86
C TYR A 73 22.34 3.06 -5.64
N ALA A 74 23.29 3.72 -4.97
CA ALA A 74 24.41 4.38 -5.62
C ALA A 74 25.37 3.35 -6.24
N GLN A 75 25.67 2.27 -5.52
CA GLN A 75 26.46 1.15 -6.05
C GLN A 75 25.74 0.43 -7.20
N VAL A 76 24.42 0.22 -7.08
CA VAL A 76 23.63 -0.41 -8.15
C VAL A 76 23.59 0.49 -9.38
N ALA A 77 23.38 1.80 -9.22
CA ALA A 77 23.41 2.78 -10.32
C ALA A 77 24.77 2.78 -11.02
N ALA A 78 25.88 2.83 -10.26
CA ALA A 78 27.22 2.77 -10.83
C ALA A 78 27.47 1.50 -11.66
N SER A 79 26.93 0.36 -11.19
CA SER A 79 27.04 -0.92 -11.90
C SER A 79 26.17 -0.96 -13.16
N ALA A 80 25.00 -0.31 -13.13
CA ALA A 80 24.04 -0.27 -14.23
C ALA A 80 24.32 0.84 -15.26
N GLN A 81 25.11 1.86 -14.91
CA GLN A 81 25.31 3.07 -15.72
C GLN A 81 25.79 2.77 -17.14
N ASN A 82 26.64 1.75 -17.33
CA ASN A 82 27.16 1.38 -18.65
C ASN A 82 26.10 0.76 -19.59
N ALA A 83 24.94 0.35 -19.06
CA ALA A 83 23.84 -0.21 -19.85
C ALA A 83 22.92 0.86 -20.43
N VAL A 84 23.08 2.13 -20.03
CA VAL A 84 22.26 3.24 -20.50
C VAL A 84 23.13 4.43 -20.92
N PRO A 85 22.73 5.19 -21.96
CA PRO A 85 23.55 6.26 -22.48
C PRO A 85 23.32 7.62 -21.78
N VAL A 86 22.46 7.64 -20.75
CA VAL A 86 22.13 8.84 -19.96
C VAL A 86 22.56 8.65 -18.50
N PRO A 87 22.97 9.72 -17.80
CA PRO A 87 23.29 9.63 -16.37
C PRO A 87 22.09 9.12 -15.56
N LEU A 88 22.31 8.12 -14.72
CA LEU A 88 21.29 7.61 -13.80
C LEU A 88 21.12 8.55 -12.60
N ALA A 89 19.88 8.77 -12.19
CA ALA A 89 19.55 9.55 -11.00
C ALA A 89 19.95 8.80 -9.74
N VAL A 90 20.77 9.46 -8.93
CA VAL A 90 21.23 8.98 -7.62
C VAL A 90 20.91 10.08 -6.62
N PRO A 91 19.78 10.01 -5.90
CA PRO A 91 19.38 11.05 -4.97
C PRO A 91 20.35 11.11 -3.77
N GLU A 92 20.79 12.32 -3.40
CA GLU A 92 21.52 12.56 -2.15
C GLU A 92 20.55 12.98 -1.05
N LEU A 93 20.15 12.02 -0.21
CA LEU A 93 19.12 12.24 0.82
C LEU A 93 19.72 12.37 2.23
N PRO A 94 19.06 13.12 3.15
CA PRO A 94 19.48 13.20 4.54
C PRO A 94 19.45 11.85 5.27
N GLU A 95 20.00 11.84 6.50
CA GLU A 95 19.88 10.69 7.39
C GLU A 95 18.41 10.31 7.66
N GLY A 96 18.15 9.01 7.81
CA GLY A 96 16.81 8.46 8.08
C GLY A 96 16.12 7.88 6.84
N TRP A 97 16.60 8.22 5.63
CA TRP A 97 16.15 7.56 4.40
C TRP A 97 16.82 6.21 4.21
N SER A 98 16.08 5.24 3.69
CA SER A 98 16.63 3.94 3.28
C SER A 98 16.02 3.49 1.94
N ALA A 99 16.64 2.52 1.27
CA ALA A 99 16.10 1.94 0.06
C ALA A 99 15.85 0.44 0.23
N ASN A 100 14.71 -0.03 -0.27
CA ASN A 100 14.35 -1.45 -0.30
C ASN A 100 14.44 -2.06 -1.71
N ALA A 101 14.62 -1.23 -2.74
CA ALA A 101 14.78 -1.65 -4.12
C ALA A 101 15.65 -0.65 -4.89
N ALA A 102 16.49 -1.17 -5.79
CA ALA A 102 17.18 -0.41 -6.82
C ALA A 102 17.44 -1.32 -8.01
N GLU A 103 16.99 -0.97 -9.20
CA GLU A 103 17.13 -1.82 -10.38
C GLU A 103 17.00 -1.05 -11.69
N LEU A 104 17.74 -1.52 -12.70
CA LEU A 104 17.54 -1.13 -14.09
C LEU A 104 16.62 -2.15 -14.77
N ARG A 105 15.45 -1.68 -15.20
CA ARG A 105 14.43 -2.47 -15.88
C ARG A 105 14.57 -2.28 -17.39
N THR A 106 15.02 -3.32 -18.08
CA THR A 106 15.26 -3.30 -19.54
C THR A 106 14.30 -4.18 -20.35
N ALA A 107 13.64 -5.15 -19.71
CA ALA A 107 12.74 -6.11 -20.35
C ALA A 107 11.28 -5.87 -19.97
N THR A 108 10.78 -4.66 -20.24
CA THR A 108 9.38 -4.30 -19.98
C THR A 108 8.51 -4.63 -21.20
N ALA A 109 7.22 -4.96 -20.98
CA ALA A 109 6.28 -5.28 -22.06
C ALA A 109 6.14 -4.12 -23.06
N ASP A 110 6.30 -2.89 -22.57
CA ASP A 110 6.17 -1.66 -23.35
C ASP A 110 7.51 -1.18 -23.95
N GLN A 111 8.58 -1.98 -23.79
CA GLN A 111 9.93 -1.68 -24.28
C GLN A 111 10.55 -0.38 -23.76
N VAL A 112 10.04 0.15 -22.64
CA VAL A 112 10.60 1.32 -21.96
C VAL A 112 11.66 0.87 -20.96
N VAL A 113 12.91 1.31 -21.18
CA VAL A 113 14.00 1.12 -20.22
C VAL A 113 13.82 2.13 -19.09
N SER A 114 13.89 1.67 -17.84
CA SER A 114 13.75 2.55 -16.68
C SER A 114 14.68 2.16 -15.54
N TRP A 115 15.25 3.18 -14.90
CA TRP A 115 15.94 3.07 -13.63
C TRP A 115 14.96 3.35 -12.49
N TYR A 116 14.93 2.49 -11.49
CA TYR A 116 13.98 2.54 -10.40
C TYR A 116 14.67 2.43 -9.05
N ILE A 117 14.23 3.26 -8.10
CA ILE A 117 14.61 3.20 -6.69
C ILE A 117 13.33 3.19 -5.85
N GLY A 118 13.23 2.25 -4.91
CA GLY A 118 12.21 2.22 -3.87
C GLY A 118 12.81 2.72 -2.56
N LEU A 119 12.34 3.86 -2.07
CA LEU A 119 12.79 4.53 -0.87
C LEU A 119 11.74 4.40 0.25
N ILE A 120 12.24 4.36 1.48
CA ILE A 120 11.47 4.47 2.71
C ILE A 120 11.94 5.74 3.43
N SER A 121 10.99 6.61 3.73
CA SER A 121 11.23 7.89 4.39
C SER A 121 11.47 7.74 5.89
N PRO A 122 11.97 8.77 6.58
CA PRO A 122 12.13 8.77 8.03
C PRO A 122 10.83 8.48 8.80
N ASP A 123 9.68 8.87 8.24
CA ASP A 123 8.34 8.60 8.80
C ASP A 123 7.76 7.24 8.36
N ASN A 124 8.62 6.33 7.88
CA ASN A 124 8.27 5.00 7.39
C ASN A 124 7.23 5.01 6.24
N GLN A 125 7.24 6.05 5.41
CA GLN A 125 6.41 6.13 4.22
C GLN A 125 7.17 5.73 2.96
N TYR A 126 6.43 5.31 1.94
CA TYR A 126 7.02 4.86 0.69
C TYR A 126 7.17 6.02 -0.29
N VAL A 127 8.34 6.10 -0.94
CA VAL A 127 8.60 6.95 -2.10
C VAL A 127 9.30 6.13 -3.19
N GLY A 128 8.71 6.07 -4.38
CA GLY A 128 9.32 5.54 -5.59
C GLY A 128 9.92 6.66 -6.43
N LEU A 129 11.13 6.43 -6.94
CA LEU A 129 11.76 7.24 -7.97
C LEU A 129 11.92 6.38 -9.22
N THR A 130 11.34 6.81 -10.32
CA THR A 130 11.53 6.20 -11.64
C THR A 130 12.11 7.22 -12.61
N GLN A 131 13.17 6.83 -13.31
CA GLN A 131 13.76 7.53 -14.44
C GLN A 131 13.59 6.67 -15.68
N ALA A 132 12.74 7.08 -16.62
CA ALA A 132 12.46 6.33 -17.84
C ALA A 132 13.10 6.98 -19.06
N LEU A 133 13.70 6.16 -19.92
CA LEU A 133 14.32 6.60 -21.17
C LEU A 133 13.28 6.49 -22.29
N ASN A 134 13.07 7.59 -23.03
CA ASN A 134 12.15 7.69 -24.16
C ASN A 134 10.74 7.19 -23.83
N ALA A 135 10.23 7.51 -22.63
CA ALA A 135 8.90 7.11 -22.22
C ALA A 135 7.84 7.69 -23.15
N ASN A 136 6.85 6.88 -23.53
CA ASN A 136 5.69 7.35 -24.27
C ASN A 136 4.58 7.82 -23.30
N PRO A 137 3.64 8.69 -23.74
CA PRO A 137 2.60 9.24 -22.86
C PRO A 137 1.72 8.19 -22.19
N SER A 138 1.45 7.07 -22.85
CA SER A 138 0.65 5.98 -22.27
C SER A 138 1.38 5.34 -21.09
N TRP A 139 2.67 5.08 -21.23
CA TRP A 139 3.49 4.53 -20.16
C TRP A 139 3.54 5.47 -18.95
N VAL A 140 3.75 6.77 -19.17
CA VAL A 140 3.74 7.78 -18.08
C VAL A 140 2.37 7.81 -17.40
N SER A 141 1.28 7.79 -18.18
CA SER A 141 -0.08 7.75 -17.65
C SER A 141 -0.31 6.53 -16.77
N GLU A 142 0.22 5.36 -17.13
CA GLU A 142 0.10 4.16 -16.31
C GLU A 142 0.90 4.24 -15.01
N GLN A 143 2.12 4.81 -15.05
CA GLN A 143 2.92 4.98 -13.83
C GLN A 143 2.28 5.92 -12.81
N VAL A 144 1.54 6.94 -13.26
CA VAL A 144 0.78 7.85 -12.37
C VAL A 144 -0.65 7.37 -12.11
N ASN A 145 -0.91 6.08 -12.37
CA ASN A 145 -2.19 5.40 -12.18
C ASN A 145 -3.38 6.09 -12.87
N ARG A 146 -3.15 6.53 -14.10
CA ARG A 146 -4.10 7.27 -14.95
C ARG A 146 -4.66 8.52 -14.25
N GLY A 147 -3.89 9.08 -13.31
CA GLY A 147 -4.21 10.30 -12.60
C GLY A 147 -4.35 11.50 -13.54
N ILE A 148 -5.21 12.44 -13.16
CA ILE A 148 -5.37 13.71 -13.88
C ILE A 148 -4.39 14.73 -13.27
N PRO A 149 -3.62 15.47 -14.08
CA PRO A 149 -2.78 16.56 -13.58
C PRO A 149 -3.60 17.54 -12.73
N SER A 150 -3.18 17.75 -11.48
CA SER A 150 -3.84 18.66 -10.53
C SER A 150 -3.18 20.05 -10.47
N GLY A 151 -1.97 20.19 -11.01
CA GLY A 151 -1.25 21.46 -11.09
C GLY A 151 0.22 21.28 -11.43
N THR A 152 1.00 22.33 -11.19
CA THR A 152 2.46 22.29 -11.27
C THR A 152 3.08 22.88 -10.01
N VAL A 153 4.27 22.40 -9.66
CA VAL A 153 5.07 22.92 -8.55
C VAL A 153 6.51 23.13 -9.03
N ASP A 154 7.13 24.24 -8.62
CA ASP A 154 8.55 24.49 -8.87
C ASP A 154 9.36 23.97 -7.68
N ILE A 155 10.33 23.10 -7.94
CA ILE A 155 11.24 22.54 -6.95
C ILE A 155 12.65 22.74 -7.46
N ASP A 156 13.42 23.57 -6.75
CA ASP A 156 14.75 24.01 -7.14
C ASP A 156 14.83 24.43 -8.61
N GLY A 157 13.85 25.19 -9.14
CA GLY A 157 13.87 25.67 -10.52
C GLY A 157 13.56 24.62 -11.58
N VAL A 158 13.09 23.44 -11.19
CA VAL A 158 12.49 22.43 -12.09
C VAL A 158 10.97 22.48 -11.90
N SER A 159 10.24 22.62 -13.00
CA SER A 159 8.77 22.54 -12.99
C SER A 159 8.32 21.08 -13.02
N TRP A 160 7.63 20.66 -11.96
CA TRP A 160 7.04 19.34 -11.83
C TRP A 160 5.53 19.39 -12.05
N THR A 161 4.98 18.45 -12.81
CA THR A 161 3.53 18.24 -12.92
C THR A 161 3.07 17.40 -11.74
N VAL A 162 2.03 17.87 -11.05
CA VAL A 162 1.47 17.22 -9.86
C VAL A 162 0.30 16.34 -10.26
N TYR A 163 0.26 15.13 -9.69
CA TYR A 163 -0.87 14.21 -9.73
C TYR A 163 -1.26 13.88 -8.29
N ASP A 164 -2.40 14.41 -7.85
CA ASP A 164 -2.96 14.11 -6.53
C ASP A 164 -4.13 13.14 -6.68
N ASN A 165 -3.85 11.86 -6.42
CA ASN A 165 -4.82 10.78 -6.54
C ASN A 165 -5.45 10.40 -5.19
N ARG A 166 -5.16 11.12 -4.10
CA ARG A 166 -5.62 10.79 -2.74
C ARG A 166 -7.14 10.77 -2.61
N ALA A 167 -7.83 11.66 -3.33
CA ALA A 167 -9.29 11.66 -3.37
C ALA A 167 -9.85 10.37 -4.01
N THR A 168 -9.19 9.86 -5.04
CA THR A 168 -9.54 8.59 -5.71
C THR A 168 -9.25 7.39 -4.81
N ALA A 169 -8.11 7.39 -4.10
CA ALA A 169 -7.77 6.38 -3.10
C ALA A 169 -8.81 6.33 -1.96
N ALA A 170 -9.19 7.51 -1.43
CA ALA A 170 -10.22 7.63 -0.40
C ALA A 170 -11.61 7.15 -0.87
N GLY A 171 -11.86 7.17 -2.17
CA GLY A 171 -13.06 6.59 -2.80
C GLY A 171 -13.07 5.06 -2.87
N GLY A 172 -12.03 4.39 -2.36
CA GLY A 172 -11.91 2.92 -2.32
C GLY A 172 -11.28 2.30 -3.57
N THR A 173 -10.69 3.10 -4.45
CA THR A 173 -9.91 2.58 -5.58
C THR A 173 -8.52 2.20 -5.08
N ASP A 174 -8.09 0.97 -5.36
CA ASP A 174 -6.73 0.54 -5.04
C ASP A 174 -5.75 1.21 -6.02
N LEU A 175 -4.92 2.11 -5.50
CA LEU A 175 -3.91 2.80 -6.28
C LEU A 175 -2.48 2.28 -6.07
N GLY A 176 -2.32 1.20 -5.30
CA GLY A 176 -1.02 0.85 -4.74
C GLY A 176 -0.41 2.05 -4.01
N ASN A 177 0.87 2.33 -4.28
CA ASN A 177 1.59 3.43 -3.64
C ASN A 177 1.59 4.74 -4.45
N VAL A 178 0.66 4.92 -5.40
CA VAL A 178 0.62 6.08 -6.31
C VAL A 178 -0.45 7.09 -5.87
N GLU A 179 -0.45 7.44 -4.59
CA GLU A 179 -1.41 8.40 -4.01
C GLU A 179 -1.07 9.83 -4.40
N TYR A 180 0.23 10.16 -4.42
CA TYR A 180 0.74 11.43 -4.90
C TYR A 180 1.92 11.17 -5.84
N ALA A 181 2.00 11.91 -6.95
CA ALA A 181 3.11 11.81 -7.88
C ALA A 181 3.50 13.17 -8.48
N LEU A 182 4.79 13.30 -8.78
CA LEU A 182 5.41 14.40 -9.48
C LEU A 182 6.07 13.86 -10.75
N THR A 183 5.85 14.51 -11.89
CA THR A 183 6.58 14.20 -13.13
C THR A 183 7.34 15.39 -13.68
N ALA A 184 8.51 15.15 -14.23
CA ALA A 184 9.30 16.13 -14.96
C ALA A 184 10.02 15.47 -16.13
N GLU A 185 10.29 16.24 -17.19
CA GLU A 185 11.05 15.78 -18.35
C GLU A 185 12.36 16.55 -18.45
N ALA A 186 13.43 15.84 -18.77
CA ALA A 186 14.73 16.43 -19.09
C ALA A 186 15.41 15.63 -20.22
N GLY A 187 15.60 16.27 -21.36
CA GLY A 187 16.13 15.61 -22.55
C GLY A 187 15.25 14.43 -22.98
N PRO A 188 15.81 13.23 -23.22
CA PRO A 188 15.05 12.03 -23.58
C PRO A 188 14.44 11.31 -22.37
N THR A 189 14.49 11.90 -21.18
CA THR A 189 14.20 11.20 -19.93
C THR A 189 12.99 11.78 -19.22
N THR A 190 12.11 10.90 -18.74
CA THR A 190 10.98 11.25 -17.88
C THR A 190 11.28 10.78 -16.46
N TYR A 191 11.13 11.68 -15.50
CA TYR A 191 11.26 11.43 -14.08
C TYR A 191 9.88 11.37 -13.44
N ILE A 192 9.68 10.40 -12.56
CA ILE A 192 8.45 10.23 -11.78
C ILE A 192 8.87 9.98 -10.33
N VAL A 193 8.48 10.87 -9.43
CA VAL A 193 8.59 10.67 -7.98
C VAL A 193 7.18 10.46 -7.46
N PHE A 194 6.89 9.33 -6.84
CA PHE A 194 5.54 8.98 -6.41
C PHE A 194 5.55 8.28 -5.06
N GLY A 195 4.45 8.30 -4.33
CA GLY A 195 4.42 7.63 -3.04
C GLY A 195 3.18 7.87 -2.21
N THR A 196 3.28 7.38 -0.97
CA THR A 196 2.33 7.61 0.13
C THR A 196 2.88 8.59 1.16
N ALA A 197 4.15 8.99 1.02
CA ALA A 197 4.81 9.95 1.89
C ALA A 197 4.18 11.35 1.78
N SER A 198 4.52 12.21 2.73
CA SER A 198 4.05 13.60 2.72
C SER A 198 4.54 14.35 1.48
N ASP A 199 3.80 15.37 1.05
CA ASP A 199 4.19 16.23 -0.07
C ASP A 199 5.61 16.82 0.12
N SER A 200 6.01 17.09 1.37
CA SER A 200 7.36 17.54 1.72
C SER A 200 8.44 16.48 1.52
N GLU A 201 8.20 15.23 1.91
CA GLU A 201 9.17 14.14 1.71
C GLU A 201 9.30 13.77 0.23
N ILE A 202 8.19 13.79 -0.52
CA ILE A 202 8.21 13.60 -1.97
C ILE A 202 8.97 14.76 -2.65
N ALA A 203 8.75 16.00 -2.20
CA ALA A 203 9.49 17.15 -2.70
C ALA A 203 10.98 17.09 -2.34
N GLU A 204 11.36 16.54 -1.18
CA GLU A 204 12.76 16.33 -0.79
C GLU A 204 13.47 15.36 -1.74
N VAL A 205 12.82 14.24 -2.10
CA VAL A 205 13.35 13.33 -3.12
C VAL A 205 13.44 14.00 -4.49
N ALA A 206 12.41 14.74 -4.91
CA ALA A 206 12.44 15.48 -6.18
C ALA A 206 13.55 16.54 -6.23
N ALA A 207 13.77 17.27 -5.13
CA ALA A 207 14.84 18.27 -5.00
C ALA A 207 16.22 17.63 -5.14
N SER A 208 16.42 16.48 -4.49
CA SER A 208 17.71 15.76 -4.47
C SER A 208 18.21 15.31 -5.85
N ILE A 209 17.32 15.22 -6.86
CA ILE A 209 17.67 14.79 -8.22
C ILE A 209 17.67 15.93 -9.24
N THR A 210 17.38 17.17 -8.85
CA THR A 210 17.36 18.30 -9.82
C THR A 210 18.71 18.53 -10.48
N GLY A 211 19.82 18.16 -9.83
CA GLY A 211 21.14 18.07 -10.45
C GLY A 211 21.17 17.07 -11.61
N ASN A 212 20.71 15.84 -11.38
CA ASN A 212 20.64 14.79 -12.41
C ASN A 212 19.77 15.18 -13.60
N LEU A 213 18.69 15.94 -13.38
CA LEU A 213 17.84 16.46 -14.44
C LEU A 213 18.59 17.49 -15.31
N ARG A 214 19.35 18.39 -14.69
CA ARG A 214 20.15 19.39 -15.41
C ARG A 214 21.31 18.79 -16.20
N ASP A 215 21.85 17.68 -15.70
CA ASP A 215 22.96 16.95 -16.34
C ASP A 215 22.50 16.09 -17.53
N GLN A 216 21.19 15.99 -17.79
CA GLN A 216 20.69 15.23 -18.94
C GLN A 216 21.09 15.87 -20.26
N PRO A 217 21.48 15.06 -21.28
CA PRO A 217 21.71 15.58 -22.61
C PRO A 217 20.40 16.12 -23.19
N ALA A 218 20.48 17.23 -23.93
CA ALA A 218 19.30 17.89 -24.50
C ALA A 218 18.52 17.01 -25.51
N THR A 219 19.20 16.02 -26.10
CA THR A 219 18.63 15.11 -27.10
C THR A 219 19.10 13.69 -26.81
N ALA A 220 18.29 12.69 -27.19
CA ALA A 220 18.73 11.29 -27.16
C ALA A 220 20.05 11.14 -27.96
N PRO A 221 21.05 10.43 -27.44
CA PRO A 221 22.23 10.08 -28.23
C PRO A 221 21.77 9.28 -29.45
N ALA A 222 22.35 9.60 -30.61
CA ALA A 222 22.04 8.91 -31.85
C ALA A 222 22.24 7.40 -31.65
N GLU A 223 21.25 6.59 -32.03
CA GLU A 223 21.45 5.16 -32.15
C GLU A 223 22.64 4.95 -33.10
N ASP A 224 23.70 4.32 -32.61
CA ASP A 224 24.85 3.93 -33.43
C ASP A 224 24.37 2.85 -34.40
N THR A 225 23.75 3.28 -35.49
CA THR A 225 23.47 2.43 -36.65
C THR A 225 24.79 2.22 -37.36
N THR A 226 25.65 1.38 -36.78
CA THR A 226 26.75 0.80 -37.52
C THR A 226 26.11 -0.15 -38.55
N GLU A 227 25.74 0.40 -39.70
CA GLU A 227 25.41 -0.37 -40.90
C GLU A 227 26.65 -1.22 -41.25
N ASP A 228 26.56 -2.49 -40.90
CA ASP A 228 27.41 -3.56 -41.41
C ASP A 228 27.12 -3.74 -42.91
N ASN A 229 27.83 -2.95 -43.73
CA ASN A 229 27.95 -3.17 -45.17
C ASN A 229 29.31 -3.81 -45.45
N GLY A 230 29.37 -5.14 -45.30
CA GLY A 230 30.50 -6.00 -45.68
C GLY A 230 30.03 -7.27 -46.39
#